data_AF-A0A7J8WIP1-F1
#
_entry.id   AF-A0A7J8WIP1-F1
#
_cell.length_a   1.000
_cell.length_b   1.000
_cell.length_c   1.000
_cell.angle_alpha   90.00
_cell.angle_beta   90.00
_cell.angle_gamma   90.00
#
_symmetry.space_group_name_H-M   'P 1'
#
loop_
_entity.id
_entity.type
_entity.pdbx_description
1 polymer ?
#
loop_
_entity_poly.entity_id
_entity_poly.type
_entity_poly.pdbx_seq_one_letter_code
_entity_poly.pdbx_strand_id
1 'polypeptide(L)' 'MAGTLWFFNNHLLLLYKIQPGEDPMLVSLLSTEFWVQVHDIPPGLMTEAMAQQFGNS' A
#
# COMPACT_ATOMS: atom_id res chain seq x y z
N MET A 1 12.82 -15.98 -8.12
CA MET A 1 12.97 -14.68 -7.43
C MET A 1 11.91 -14.61 -6.35
N ALA A 2 12.33 -14.28 -5.14
CA ALA A 2 11.59 -14.44 -3.89
C ALA A 2 10.24 -13.68 -3.89
N GLY A 3 9.24 -14.27 -3.22
CA GLY A 3 7.90 -13.73 -3.10
C GLY A 3 7.89 -12.27 -2.68
N THR A 4 7.22 -11.44 -3.46
CA THR A 4 6.95 -10.05 -3.14
C THR A 4 6.09 -10.02 -1.87
N LEU A 5 6.61 -9.44 -0.80
CA LEU A 5 6.16 -9.60 0.60
C LEU A 5 4.70 -9.19 0.89
N TRP A 6 3.95 -8.70 -0.10
CA TRP A 6 2.61 -8.10 0.08
C TRP A 6 1.54 -8.59 -0.90
N PHE A 7 1.85 -9.57 -1.75
CA PHE A 7 0.91 -10.10 -2.74
C PHE A 7 0.67 -11.59 -2.53
N PHE A 8 -0.58 -11.96 -2.25
CA PHE A 8 -1.05 -13.35 -2.38
C PHE A 8 -1.79 -13.45 -3.71
N ASN A 9 -1.27 -14.23 -4.66
CA ASN A 9 -1.85 -14.34 -6.01
C ASN A 9 -2.07 -12.98 -6.72
N ASN A 10 -1.15 -12.02 -6.57
CA ASN A 10 -1.29 -10.65 -7.11
C ASN A 10 -2.46 -9.84 -6.55
N HIS A 11 -3.13 -10.30 -5.48
CA HIS A 11 -4.10 -9.52 -4.73
C HIS A 11 -3.44 -8.88 -3.51
N LEU A 12 -3.74 -7.59 -3.29
CA LEU A 12 -3.31 -6.85 -2.10
C LEU A 12 -4.05 -7.40 -0.88
N LEU A 13 -3.30 -7.84 0.13
CA LEU A 13 -3.86 -8.23 1.42
C LEU A 13 -3.86 -7.04 2.38
N LEU A 14 -5.05 -6.60 2.78
CA LEU A 14 -5.24 -5.58 3.81
C LEU A 14 -5.38 -6.28 5.17
N LEU A 15 -4.45 -6.00 6.09
CA LEU A 15 -4.44 -6.59 7.42
C LEU A 15 -4.54 -5.47 8.46
N TYR A 16 -5.51 -5.57 9.36
CA TYR A 16 -5.67 -4.67 10.47
C TYR A 16 -5.44 -5.41 11.79
N LYS A 17 -4.63 -4.82 12.68
CA LYS A 17 -4.41 -5.34 14.02
C LYS A 17 -5.40 -4.70 14.99
N ILE A 18 -6.35 -5.51 15.45
CA ILE A 18 -7.38 -5.11 16.41
C ILE A 18 -6.77 -4.71 17.74
N GLN A 19 -7.16 -3.54 18.26
CA GLN A 19 -6.76 -3.02 19.55
C GLN A 19 -7.65 -3.57 20.68
N PRO A 20 -7.17 -3.58 21.93
CA PRO A 20 -7.99 -4.01 23.06
C PRO A 20 -9.29 -3.20 23.17
N GLY A 21 -10.43 -3.88 23.16
CA GLY A 21 -11.75 -3.25 23.28
C GLY A 21 -12.39 -2.80 21.96
N GLU A 22 -11.72 -2.97 20.82
CA GLU A 22 -12.35 -2.77 19.52
C GLU A 22 -13.25 -3.93 19.13
N ASP A 23 -14.38 -3.59 18.47
CA ASP A 23 -15.25 -4.56 17.82
C ASP A 23 -14.75 -4.83 16.39
N PRO A 24 -14.30 -6.05 16.06
CA PRO A 24 -13.87 -6.42 14.72
C PRO A 24 -14.88 -6.11 13.62
N MET A 25 -16.19 -6.14 13.93
CA MET A 25 -17.26 -5.90 12.97
C MET A 25 -17.43 -4.43 12.60
N LEU A 26 -16.89 -3.53 13.42
CA LEU A 26 -16.96 -2.08 13.20
C LEU A 26 -15.67 -1.53 12.56
N VAL A 27 -14.61 -2.35 12.46
CA VAL A 27 -13.37 -1.96 11.80
C VAL A 27 -13.59 -1.91 10.29
N SER A 28 -13.53 -0.70 9.73
CA SER A 28 -13.60 -0.47 8.29
C SER A 28 -12.24 -0.75 7.63
N LEU A 29 -12.19 -1.72 6.72
CA LEU A 29 -11.00 -2.05 5.91
C LEU A 29 -11.01 -1.32 4.55
N LEU A 30 -11.70 -0.17 4.46
CA LEU A 30 -11.86 0.56 3.19
C LEU A 30 -10.61 1.35 2.78
N SER A 31 -9.69 1.61 3.70
CA SER A 31 -8.42 2.29 3.42
C SER A 31 -7.30 1.72 4.28
N THR A 32 -6.07 1.78 3.77
CA THR A 32 -4.86 1.51 4.54
C THR A 32 -3.69 2.30 3.98
N GLU A 33 -2.71 2.60 4.83
CA GLU A 33 -1.43 3.15 4.40
C GLU A 33 -0.49 1.99 4.07
N PHE A 34 0.04 1.96 2.85
CA PHE A 34 1.00 0.94 2.42
C PHE A 34 2.03 1.52 1.46
N TRP A 35 3.18 0.84 1.38
CA TRP A 35 4.24 1.19 0.46
C TRP A 35 4.01 0.51 -0.90
N VAL A 36 4.04 1.29 -1.97
CA VAL A 36 4.02 0.79 -3.34
C VAL A 36 5.41 0.91 -3.95
N GLN A 37 5.85 -0.14 -4.65
CA GLN A 37 7.06 -0.08 -5.45
C GLN A 37 6.67 0.09 -6.92
N VAL A 38 7.03 1.22 -7.51
CA VAL A 38 6.82 1.49 -8.94
C VAL A 38 8.08 1.08 -9.69
N HIS A 39 7.93 0.39 -10.81
CA HIS A 39 9.04 -0.06 -11.67
C HIS A 39 9.02 0.70 -12.99
N ASP A 40 10.16 0.66 -13.71
CA ASP A 40 10.31 1.20 -15.06
C ASP A 40 9.98 2.70 -15.20
N ILE A 41 10.19 3.48 -14.14
CA ILE A 41 10.05 4.94 -14.22
C ILE A 41 11.17 5.49 -15.14
N PRO A 42 10.82 6.22 -16.21
CA PRO A 42 11.82 6.80 -17.11
C PRO A 42 12.81 7.70 -16.37
N PRO A 43 14.09 7.74 -16.79
CA PRO A 43 15.08 8.65 -16.21
C PRO A 43 14.58 10.10 -16.23
N GLY A 44 14.73 10.82 -15.11
CA GLY A 44 14.26 12.20 -14.96
C GLY A 44 12.85 12.37 -14.38
N LEU A 45 12.08 11.28 -14.23
CA LEU A 45 10.75 11.30 -13.58
C LEU A 45 10.79 10.89 -12.10
N MET A 46 11.93 10.43 -11.58
CA MET A 46 12.13 10.18 -10.15
C MET A 46 12.46 11.49 -9.41
N THR A 47 11.48 12.41 -9.35
CA THR A 47 11.60 13.67 -8.58
C THR A 47 10.61 13.68 -7.43
N GLU A 48 10.89 14.46 -6.39
CA GLU A 48 9.99 14.63 -5.25
C GLU A 48 8.60 15.15 -5.69
N ALA A 49 8.57 16.09 -6.63
CA ALA A 49 7.33 16.64 -7.19
C ALA A 49 6.47 15.54 -7.86
N MET A 50 7.11 14.63 -8.61
CA MET A 50 6.41 13.48 -9.19
C MET A 50 5.91 12.51 -8.13
N ALA A 51 6.73 12.20 -7.12
CA ALA A 51 6.31 11.35 -6.00
C ALA A 51 5.08 11.91 -5.27
N GLN A 52 5.03 13.22 -5.04
CA GLN A 52 3.86 13.89 -4.43
C GLN A 52 2.61 13.82 -5.32
N GLN A 53 2.74 13.97 -6.64
CA GLN A 53 1.60 13.81 -7.56
C GLN A 53 1.06 12.38 -7.57
N PHE A 54 1.94 11.37 -7.61
CA PHE A 54 1.52 9.97 -7.61
C PHE A 54 0.96 9.50 -6.26
N GLY A 55 1.44 10.03 -5.14
CA GLY A 55 1.01 9.64 -3.80
C GLY A 55 -0.31 10.29 -3.32
N ASN A 56 -0.69 11.44 -3.87
CA ASN A 56 -1.87 12.22 -3.44
C ASN A 56 -3.06 12.15 -4.42
N SER A 57 -3.05 11.22 -5.38
CA SER A 57 -4.11 11.06 -6.39
C SER A 57 -5.33 10.31 -5.87
#